data_AF-A0A177NWP2-F1
#
_entry.id   AF-A0A177NWP2-F1
#
_cell.length_a   1.000
_cell.length_b   1.000
_cell.length_c   1.000
_cell.angle_alpha   90.00
_cell.angle_beta   90.00
_cell.angle_gamma   90.00
#
_symmetry.space_group_name_H-M   'P 1'
#
loop_
_entity.id
_entity.type
_entity.pdbx_description
1 polymer ?
#
loop_
_entity_poly.entity_id
_entity_poly.type
_entity_poly.pdbx_seq_one_letter_code
_entity_poly.pdbx_strand_id
1 'polypeptide(L)'
;MEKLEFGVSDDDRKNLLHFVETLQKLLGDLIGADQYFLPKFRDDYKRAWRELDPHFYALKDAIQRADTNALLTHGLLGSPLHLKLKVINHFTEEFMLYGIELVGGHKILEKLLGAVNRLLATVVDTVGTGSPIHTFNELLISIIQDDS
;
A
#
# COMPACT_ATOMS: atom_id res chain seq x y z
N MET A 1 -14.48 -4.04 -6.09
CA MET A 1 -13.27 -4.53 -5.40
C MET A 1 -13.68 -5.57 -4.38
N GLU A 2 -12.92 -6.65 -4.22
CA GLU A 2 -13.14 -7.61 -3.12
C GLU A 2 -12.81 -6.97 -1.76
N LYS A 3 -13.28 -7.56 -0.65
CA LYS A 3 -12.90 -7.10 0.70
C LYS A 3 -11.37 -7.13 0.83
N LEU A 4 -10.77 -5.98 1.10
CA LEU A 4 -9.33 -5.84 1.38
C LEU A 4 -9.13 -5.67 2.88
N GLU A 5 -8.16 -6.39 3.43
CA GLU A 5 -7.79 -6.32 4.84
C GLU A 5 -6.27 -6.51 4.93
N PHE A 6 -5.60 -5.64 5.68
CA PHE A 6 -4.15 -5.65 5.88
C PHE A 6 -3.82 -6.29 7.23
N GLY A 7 -2.96 -7.31 7.20
CA GLY A 7 -2.57 -8.11 8.37
C GLY A 7 -3.72 -8.92 8.99
N VAL A 8 -3.72 -10.25 8.81
CA VAL A 8 -4.76 -11.18 9.28
C VAL A 8 -4.20 -12.34 10.10
N SER A 9 -2.94 -12.23 10.54
CA SER A 9 -2.21 -13.28 11.24
C SER A 9 -1.83 -12.85 12.67
N ASP A 10 -1.67 -13.83 13.56
CA ASP A 10 -1.06 -13.60 14.88
C ASP A 10 0.47 -13.46 14.81
N ASP A 11 1.07 -13.75 13.64
CA ASP A 11 2.50 -13.59 13.38
C ASP A 11 2.76 -12.28 12.64
N ASP A 12 3.57 -11.40 13.24
CA ASP A 12 3.88 -10.08 12.69
C ASP A 12 4.60 -10.13 11.34
N ARG A 13 5.49 -11.12 11.13
CA ARG A 13 6.18 -11.26 9.84
C ARG A 13 5.19 -11.69 8.77
N LYS A 14 4.26 -12.60 9.09
CA LYS A 14 3.15 -12.93 8.18
C LYS A 14 2.26 -11.71 7.91
N ASN A 15 2.03 -10.85 8.90
CA ASN A 15 1.29 -9.60 8.69
C ASN A 15 2.00 -8.64 7.74
N LEU A 16 3.33 -8.51 7.82
CA LEU A 16 4.11 -7.70 6.88
C LEU A 16 4.06 -8.28 5.45
N LEU A 17 4.15 -9.61 5.30
CA LEU A 17 4.02 -10.26 4.00
C LEU A 17 2.63 -10.07 3.42
N HIS A 18 1.60 -10.28 4.23
CA HIS A 18 0.21 -10.03 3.84
C HIS A 18 -0.02 -8.55 3.49
N PHE A 19 0.63 -7.61 4.19
CA PHE A 19 0.57 -6.20 3.84
C PHE A 19 1.06 -5.94 2.41
N VAL A 20 2.19 -6.55 2.01
CA VAL A 20 2.74 -6.39 0.66
C VAL A 20 1.83 -7.03 -0.41
N GLU A 21 1.23 -8.18 -0.11
CA GLU A 21 0.30 -8.87 -1.01
C GLU A 21 -1.00 -8.08 -1.20
N THR A 22 -1.61 -7.62 -0.11
CA THR A 22 -2.81 -6.79 -0.13
C THR A 22 -2.53 -5.46 -0.81
N LEU A 23 -1.35 -4.86 -0.61
CA LEU A 23 -0.93 -3.66 -1.33
C LEU A 23 -0.85 -3.90 -2.84
N GLN A 24 -0.21 -4.99 -3.27
CA GLN A 24 -0.11 -5.32 -4.69
C GLN A 24 -1.51 -5.46 -5.33
N LYS A 25 -2.44 -6.11 -4.62
CA LYS A 25 -3.82 -6.24 -5.06
C LYS A 25 -4.55 -4.89 -5.12
N LEU A 26 -4.45 -4.08 -4.06
CA LEU A 26 -5.05 -2.74 -3.99
C LEU A 26 -4.60 -1.88 -5.16
N LEU A 27 -3.28 -1.78 -5.40
CA LEU A 27 -2.76 -0.99 -6.50
C LEU A 27 -3.20 -1.55 -7.85
N GLY A 28 -3.20 -2.87 -8.03
CA GLY A 28 -3.71 -3.51 -9.25
C GLY A 28 -5.17 -3.15 -9.54
N ASP A 29 -6.04 -3.21 -8.53
CA ASP A 29 -7.45 -2.84 -8.63
C ASP A 29 -7.62 -1.36 -8.98
N LEU A 30 -6.89 -0.46 -8.31
CA LEU A 30 -6.93 0.98 -8.57
C LEU A 30 -6.42 1.34 -9.97
N ILE A 31 -5.36 0.69 -10.45
CA ILE A 31 -4.77 0.94 -11.77
C ILE A 31 -5.65 0.38 -12.89
N GLY A 32 -6.37 -0.71 -12.61
CA GLY A 32 -7.42 -1.22 -13.48
C GLY A 32 -8.64 -0.30 -13.55
N ALA A 33 -8.93 0.42 -12.47
CA ALA A 33 -10.00 1.40 -12.37
C ALA A 33 -9.53 2.78 -12.86
N ASP A 34 -9.77 3.06 -14.14
CA ASP A 34 -9.34 4.26 -14.88
C ASP A 34 -9.85 5.62 -14.38
N GLN A 35 -10.60 5.63 -13.28
CA GLN A 35 -11.33 6.79 -12.74
C GLN A 35 -10.62 7.52 -11.60
N TYR A 36 -9.66 6.88 -10.90
CA TYR A 36 -9.09 7.44 -9.67
C TYR A 36 -7.91 8.40 -9.90
N PHE A 37 -7.23 8.28 -11.04
CA PHE A 37 -6.01 9.03 -11.34
C PHE A 37 -6.19 9.91 -12.57
N LEU A 38 -5.39 10.98 -12.67
CA LEU A 38 -5.42 11.93 -13.78
C LEU A 38 -5.27 11.22 -15.14
N PRO A 39 -6.23 11.37 -16.06
CA PRO A 39 -6.24 10.62 -17.33
C PRO A 39 -5.02 10.86 -18.22
N LYS A 40 -4.41 12.05 -18.12
CA LYS A 40 -3.22 12.43 -18.92
C LYS A 40 -1.99 11.56 -18.66
N PHE A 41 -1.94 10.84 -17.54
CA PHE A 41 -0.83 9.97 -17.15
C PHE A 41 -1.18 8.47 -17.22
N ARG A 42 -2.35 8.13 -17.79
CA ARG A 42 -2.91 6.78 -17.77
C ARG A 42 -1.95 5.73 -18.30
N ASP A 43 -1.39 5.97 -19.48
CA ASP A 43 -0.50 5.02 -20.12
C ASP A 43 0.83 4.89 -19.40
N ASP A 44 1.29 5.97 -18.77
CA ASP A 44 2.57 6.02 -18.04
C ASP A 44 2.48 5.19 -16.74
N TYR A 45 1.47 5.43 -15.90
CA TYR A 45 1.36 4.68 -14.65
C TYR A 45 1.02 3.20 -14.90
N LYS A 46 0.26 2.88 -15.96
CA LYS A 46 -0.02 1.48 -16.34
C LYS A 46 1.23 0.77 -16.85
N ARG A 47 2.12 1.46 -17.57
CA ARG A 47 3.40 0.90 -18.01
C ARG A 47 4.30 0.63 -16.83
N ALA A 48 4.49 1.62 -15.96
CA ALA A 48 5.30 1.48 -14.75
C ALA A 48 4.79 0.35 -13.84
N TRP A 49 3.47 0.21 -13.69
CA TRP A 49 2.86 -0.88 -12.92
C TRP A 49 3.28 -2.28 -13.38
N ARG A 50 3.35 -2.51 -14.69
CA ARG A 50 3.74 -3.82 -15.25
C ARG A 50 5.18 -4.20 -14.93
N GLU A 51 6.02 -3.23 -14.63
CA GLU A 51 7.42 -3.44 -14.29
C GLU A 51 7.63 -3.69 -12.77
N LEU A 52 6.61 -3.48 -11.94
CA LEU A 52 6.73 -3.59 -10.48
C LEU A 52 6.67 -5.00 -9.92
N ASP A 53 6.16 -5.97 -10.68
CA ASP A 53 5.94 -7.33 -10.17
C ASP A 53 7.21 -7.98 -9.57
N PRO A 54 8.39 -7.96 -10.24
CA PRO A 54 9.64 -8.43 -9.65
C PRO A 54 10.03 -7.72 -8.35
N HIS A 55 9.68 -6.44 -8.20
CA HIS A 55 9.98 -5.67 -6.99
C HIS A 55 9.14 -6.11 -5.80
N PHE A 56 7.88 -6.53 -6.01
CA PHE A 56 7.03 -7.10 -4.95
C PHE A 56 7.59 -8.43 -4.46
N TYR A 57 8.06 -9.30 -5.36
CA TYR A 57 8.72 -10.55 -4.99
C TYR A 57 9.99 -10.31 -4.17
N ALA A 58 10.85 -9.39 -4.63
CA ALA A 58 12.08 -9.03 -3.93
C ALA A 58 11.81 -8.48 -2.52
N LEU A 59 10.78 -7.62 -2.37
CA LEU A 59 10.39 -7.08 -1.08
C LEU A 59 9.91 -8.18 -0.12
N LYS A 60 9.08 -9.12 -0.60
CA LYS A 60 8.62 -10.25 0.24
C LYS A 60 9.77 -11.14 0.70
N ASP A 61 10.70 -11.48 -0.18
CA ASP A 61 11.90 -12.26 0.18
C ASP A 61 12.78 -11.50 1.19
N ALA A 62 12.97 -10.20 1.02
CA ALA A 62 13.69 -9.36 1.97
C ALA A 62 13.03 -9.33 3.35
N ILE A 63 11.70 -9.20 3.42
CA ILE A 63 10.93 -9.28 4.67
C ILE A 63 11.10 -10.66 5.33
N GLN A 64 11.13 -11.76 4.58
CA GLN A 64 11.35 -13.09 5.15
C GLN A 64 12.72 -13.23 5.81
N ARG A 65 13.76 -12.61 5.22
CA ARG A 65 15.15 -12.68 5.69
C ARG A 65 15.53 -11.60 6.70
N ALA A 66 14.68 -10.60 6.88
CA ALA A 66 14.96 -9.46 7.75
C ALA A 66 15.22 -9.90 9.20
N ASP A 67 16.27 -9.33 9.80
CA ASP A 67 16.60 -9.55 11.21
C ASP A 67 15.46 -9.10 12.14
N THR A 68 15.13 -9.93 13.13
CA THR A 68 14.02 -9.65 14.05
C THR A 68 14.25 -8.40 14.89
N ASN A 69 15.49 -8.11 15.32
CA ASN A 69 15.78 -6.90 16.06
C ASN A 69 15.63 -5.66 15.17
N ALA A 70 16.05 -5.74 13.91
CA ALA A 70 15.84 -4.66 12.95
C ALA A 70 14.34 -4.33 12.77
N LEU A 71 13.50 -5.36 12.61
CA LEU A 71 12.05 -5.20 12.53
C LEU A 71 11.46 -4.60 13.83
N LEU A 72 11.94 -5.06 14.99
CA LEU A 72 11.49 -4.54 16.28
C LEU A 72 11.81 -3.04 16.44
N THR A 73 13.06 -2.64 16.16
CA THR A 73 13.53 -1.26 16.33
C THR A 73 12.79 -0.26 15.46
N HIS A 74 12.35 -0.67 14.27
CA HIS A 74 11.54 0.17 13.38
C HIS A 74 10.03 0.09 13.66
N GLY A 75 9.62 -0.61 14.72
CA GLY A 75 8.22 -0.76 15.10
C GLY A 75 7.41 -1.55 14.07
N LEU A 76 8.04 -2.52 13.41
CA LEU A 76 7.42 -3.46 12.49
C LEU A 76 7.04 -4.79 13.17
N LEU A 77 7.03 -4.82 14.51
CA LEU A 77 6.54 -5.92 15.33
C LEU A 77 5.64 -5.37 16.47
N GLY A 78 4.79 -6.23 17.02
CA GLY A 78 3.95 -5.98 18.18
C GLY A 78 2.94 -4.84 17.99
N SER A 79 2.55 -4.21 19.10
CA SER A 79 1.53 -3.15 19.11
C SER A 79 1.80 -2.00 18.12
N PRO A 80 3.05 -1.53 17.90
CA PRO A 80 3.35 -0.53 16.90
C PRO A 80 3.01 -0.94 15.46
N LEU A 81 3.17 -2.21 15.08
CA LEU A 81 2.74 -2.72 13.78
C LEU A 81 1.21 -2.79 13.72
N HIS A 82 0.58 -3.39 14.74
CA HIS A 82 -0.87 -3.55 14.78
C HIS A 82 -1.61 -2.21 14.70
N LEU A 83 -1.08 -1.14 15.32
CA LEU A 83 -1.67 0.19 15.20
C LEU A 83 -1.63 0.70 13.75
N LYS A 84 -0.48 0.58 13.06
CA LYS A 84 -0.35 0.99 11.65
C LYS A 84 -1.35 0.24 10.77
N LEU A 85 -1.46 -1.08 10.94
CA LEU A 85 -2.40 -1.92 10.21
C LEU A 85 -3.86 -1.54 10.49
N LYS A 86 -4.23 -1.27 11.75
CA LYS A 86 -5.58 -0.82 12.11
C LYS A 86 -5.94 0.52 11.45
N VAL A 87 -5.01 1.47 11.41
CA VAL A 87 -5.23 2.76 10.73
C VAL A 87 -5.41 2.56 9.23
N ILE A 88 -4.59 1.69 8.61
CA ILE A 88 -4.74 1.36 7.18
C ILE A 88 -6.09 0.68 6.91
N ASN A 89 -6.48 -0.28 7.74
CA ASN A 89 -7.77 -0.97 7.61
C ASN A 89 -8.95 -0.02 7.78
N HIS A 90 -8.89 0.93 8.71
CA HIS A 90 -9.92 1.96 8.86
C HIS A 90 -10.15 2.74 7.56
N PHE A 91 -9.08 3.26 6.93
CA PHE A 91 -9.23 3.98 5.65
C PHE A 91 -9.60 3.06 4.48
N THR A 92 -9.22 1.79 4.54
CA THR A 92 -9.63 0.79 3.54
C THR A 92 -11.14 0.57 3.62
N GLU A 93 -11.68 0.37 4.82
CA GLU A 93 -13.11 0.23 5.06
C GLU A 93 -13.88 1.49 4.63
N GLU A 94 -13.41 2.68 5.01
CA GLU A 94 -14.03 3.94 4.56
C GLU A 94 -14.03 4.09 3.04
N PHE A 95 -12.92 3.75 2.38
CA PHE A 95 -12.83 3.84 0.92
C PHE A 95 -13.77 2.85 0.22
N MET A 96 -13.87 1.63 0.73
CA MET A 96 -14.75 0.60 0.17
C MET A 96 -16.23 0.92 0.39
N LEU A 97 -16.58 1.54 1.52
CA LEU A 97 -17.96 1.91 1.85
C LEU A 97 -18.44 3.17 1.14
N TYR A 98 -17.57 4.18 1.03
CA TYR A 98 -17.97 5.52 0.61
C TYR A 98 -17.24 5.99 -0.64
N GLY A 99 -15.99 5.57 -0.84
CA GLY A 99 -15.12 6.12 -1.87
C GLY A 99 -15.35 5.60 -3.29
N ILE A 100 -16.09 4.52 -3.46
CA ILE A 100 -16.38 3.93 -4.78
C ILE A 100 -17.54 4.65 -5.49
N GLU A 101 -18.49 5.23 -4.74
CA GLU A 101 -19.76 5.75 -5.30
C GLU A 101 -20.03 7.23 -5.00
N LEU A 102 -19.24 7.90 -4.16
CA LEU A 102 -19.54 9.26 -3.67
C LEU A 102 -18.47 10.30 -4.04
N VAL A 103 -18.93 11.55 -4.20
CA VAL A 103 -18.11 12.77 -4.17
C VAL A 103 -17.35 12.81 -2.85
N GLY A 104 -16.02 12.80 -2.88
CA GLY A 104 -15.15 12.69 -1.69
C GLY A 104 -14.29 11.43 -1.63
N GLY A 105 -14.52 10.46 -2.52
CA GLY A 105 -13.77 9.20 -2.56
C GLY A 105 -12.29 9.37 -2.84
N HIS A 106 -11.90 10.38 -3.63
CA HIS A 106 -10.51 10.68 -3.94
C HIS A 106 -9.72 11.12 -2.70
N LYS A 107 -10.34 11.91 -1.81
CA LYS A 107 -9.72 12.32 -0.54
C LYS A 107 -9.51 11.14 0.43
N ILE A 108 -10.44 10.18 0.45
CA ILE A 108 -10.28 8.97 1.27
C ILE A 108 -9.17 8.10 0.67
N LEU A 109 -9.13 7.96 -0.66
CA LEU A 109 -8.06 7.25 -1.36
C LEU A 109 -6.68 7.86 -1.06
N GLU A 110 -6.55 9.20 -1.09
CA GLU A 110 -5.33 9.91 -0.75
C GLU A 110 -4.85 9.56 0.67
N LYS A 111 -5.76 9.58 1.66
CA LYS A 111 -5.45 9.18 3.04
C LYS A 111 -5.04 7.72 3.15
N LEU A 112 -5.74 6.83 2.46
CA LEU A 112 -5.44 5.39 2.44
C LEU A 112 -4.05 5.14 1.87
N LEU A 113 -3.77 5.63 0.66
CA LEU A 113 -2.47 5.47 0.01
C LEU A 113 -1.36 6.14 0.82
N GLY A 114 -1.64 7.28 1.47
CA GLY A 114 -0.70 7.95 2.37
C GLY A 114 -0.38 7.14 3.64
N ALA A 115 -1.38 6.50 4.25
CA ALA A 115 -1.18 5.63 5.41
C ALA A 115 -0.37 4.37 5.05
N VAL A 116 -0.72 3.75 3.92
CA VAL A 116 0.03 2.64 3.30
C VAL A 116 1.47 3.06 3.03
N ASN A 117 1.68 4.24 2.45
CA ASN A 117 3.01 4.73 2.09
C ASN A 117 3.94 4.83 3.30
N ARG A 118 3.42 5.30 4.45
CA ARG A 118 4.21 5.42 5.68
C ARG A 118 4.68 4.07 6.21
N LEU A 119 3.81 3.05 6.18
CA LEU A 119 4.21 1.70 6.56
C LEU A 119 5.20 1.13 5.55
N LEU A 120 4.93 1.27 4.25
CA LEU A 120 5.83 0.81 3.19
C LEU A 120 7.21 1.45 3.29
N ALA A 121 7.30 2.77 3.53
CA ALA A 121 8.56 3.48 3.74
C ALA A 121 9.36 2.87 4.89
N THR A 122 8.70 2.60 6.02
CA THR A 122 9.34 1.98 7.20
C THR A 122 9.86 0.58 6.87
N VAL A 123 9.07 -0.23 6.14
CA VAL A 123 9.49 -1.56 5.70
C VAL A 123 10.70 -1.47 4.77
N VAL A 124 10.64 -0.62 3.75
CA VAL A 124 11.71 -0.43 2.76
C VAL A 124 13.00 0.03 3.43
N ASP A 125 12.92 0.99 4.36
CA ASP A 125 14.07 1.48 5.13
C ASP A 125 14.68 0.35 5.99
N THR A 126 13.84 -0.49 6.59
CA THR A 126 14.30 -1.60 7.43
C THR A 126 14.97 -2.72 6.65
N VAL A 127 14.45 -3.07 5.46
CA VAL A 127 14.92 -4.24 4.68
C VAL A 127 15.80 -3.87 3.48
N GLY A 128 15.98 -2.59 3.20
CA GLY A 128 16.82 -2.06 2.12
C GLY A 128 16.32 -2.38 0.71
N THR A 129 15.08 -2.85 0.56
CA THR A 129 14.49 -3.29 -0.73
C THR A 129 13.06 -2.77 -0.85
N GLY A 130 12.59 -2.51 -2.07
CA GLY A 130 11.21 -2.10 -2.35
C GLY A 130 11.00 -0.60 -2.64
N SER A 131 12.08 0.19 -2.73
CA SER A 131 12.00 1.62 -3.06
C SER A 131 11.18 1.94 -4.32
N PRO A 132 11.23 1.16 -5.43
CA PRO A 132 10.41 1.44 -6.60
C PRO A 132 8.90 1.38 -6.32
N ILE A 133 8.45 0.46 -5.46
CA ILE A 133 7.03 0.34 -5.06
C ILE A 133 6.63 1.57 -4.24
N HIS A 134 7.49 1.98 -3.30
CA HIS A 134 7.27 3.16 -2.47
C HIS A 134 7.14 4.43 -3.32
N THR A 135 8.11 4.69 -4.20
CA THR A 135 8.09 5.87 -5.07
C THR A 135 6.92 5.84 -6.05
N PHE A 136 6.54 4.67 -6.54
CA PHE A 136 5.37 4.55 -7.41
C PHE A 136 4.08 4.91 -6.67
N ASN A 137 3.91 4.44 -5.44
CA ASN A 137 2.76 4.80 -4.60
C ASN A 137 2.72 6.31 -4.29
N GLU A 138 3.87 6.94 -3.99
CA GLU A 138 3.97 8.40 -3.83
C GLU A 138 3.54 9.18 -5.08
N LEU A 139 3.95 8.70 -6.26
CA LEU A 139 3.55 9.30 -7.52
C LEU A 139 2.05 9.14 -7.77
N LEU A 140 1.48 7.97 -7.49
CA LEU A 140 0.03 7.74 -7.61
C LEU A 140 -0.77 8.72 -6.75
N ILE A 141 -0.36 8.92 -5.48
CA ILE A 141 -0.98 9.91 -4.58
C ILE A 141 -1.00 11.30 -5.22
N SER A 142 0.11 11.70 -5.84
CA SER A 142 0.28 13.03 -6.44
C SER A 142 -0.56 13.26 -7.71
N ILE A 143 -1.14 12.19 -8.27
CA ILE A 143 -1.95 12.24 -9.49
C ILE A 143 -3.37 11.73 -9.28
N ILE A 144 -3.83 11.62 -8.03
CA ILE A 144 -5.25 11.39 -7.73
C ILE A 144 -6.07 12.54 -8.32
N GLN A 145 -7.25 12.24 -8.89
CA GLN A 145 -8.14 13.29 -9.40
C GLN A 145 -8.72 14.12 -8.25
N ASP A 146 -8.92 15.42 -8.46
CA ASP A 146 -9.70 16.24 -7.54
C ASP A 146 -11.20 16.00 -7.75
N ASP A 147 -11.98 15.96 -6.67
CA ASP A 147 -13.44 15.85 -6.68
C ASP A 147 -14.16 17.14 -7.20
N SER A 148 -13.46 17.99 -7.95
CA SER A 148 -13.94 19.31 -8.41
C SER A 148 -15.03 19.26 -9.47
#